data_AF-A0A258JHF3-F1
#
_entry.id   AF-A0A258JHF3-F1
#
_cell.length_a   1.000
_cell.length_b   1.000
_cell.length_c   1.000
_cell.angle_alpha   90.00
_cell.angle_beta   90.00
_cell.angle_gamma   90.00
#
_symmetry.space_group_name_H-M   'P 1'
#
loop_
_entity.id
_entity.type
_entity.pdbx_description
1 polymer ?
#
loop_
_entity_poly.entity_id
_entity_poly.type
_entity_poly.pdbx_seq_one_letter_code
_entity_poly.pdbx_strand_id
1 'polypeptide(L)'
;GTLLLPSSTEGNGWHLRMESTPDFGKTWVMGDTISRGKQKVNAIQPSILFHKDGSIQAIGRTRNRALFSTFSKDNGKTWSDVELLDMPNNNSGTDAVTLKNGKHLLVYNHVLPPGDLAKGPRTPLNVSISDDGIHWNAALVLEDSKISQYSYPSMIQSSDGMVHIVYTWRREKLKYVKIDPSKLKVLPIKNGVWPGEEGKVVTAVKAEEE
;
A
#
# COMPACT_ATOMS: atom_id res chain seq x y z
N GLY A 1 5.46 14.19 -21.12
CA GLY A 1 4.89 13.01 -20.46
C GLY A 1 3.68 13.45 -19.67
N THR A 2 2.71 12.56 -19.45
CA THR A 2 1.52 12.87 -18.64
C THR A 2 1.80 12.59 -17.17
N LEU A 3 1.43 13.50 -16.28
CA LEU A 3 1.41 13.24 -14.84
C LEU A 3 0.07 12.59 -14.49
N LEU A 4 0.11 11.45 -13.81
CA LEU A 4 -1.06 10.75 -13.28
C LEU A 4 -1.17 11.02 -11.78
N LEU A 5 -2.36 11.43 -11.33
CA LEU A 5 -2.64 11.78 -9.95
C LEU A 5 -3.74 10.85 -9.42
N PRO A 6 -3.38 9.82 -8.64
CA PRO A 6 -4.36 8.99 -7.97
C PRO A 6 -5.10 9.80 -6.92
N SER A 7 -6.44 9.85 -7.03
CA SER A 7 -7.27 10.55 -6.06
C SER A 7 -8.54 9.77 -5.76
N SER A 8 -9.37 10.34 -4.89
CA SER A 8 -10.59 9.69 -4.42
C SER A 8 -11.51 10.71 -3.80
N THR A 9 -12.82 10.46 -3.86
CA THR A 9 -13.84 11.30 -3.23
C THR A 9 -14.44 10.60 -2.02
N GLU A 10 -14.77 11.40 -1.00
CA GLU A 10 -15.50 10.97 0.18
C GLU A 10 -16.93 11.53 0.16
N GLY A 11 -17.89 10.81 0.76
CA GLY A 11 -19.30 11.19 0.78
C GLY A 11 -20.22 9.96 0.86
N ASN A 12 -21.12 9.80 -0.12
CA ASN A 12 -22.00 8.62 -0.29
C ASN A 12 -21.21 7.35 -0.68
N GLY A 13 -20.23 6.97 0.14
CA GLY A 13 -19.21 5.97 -0.15
C GLY A 13 -17.87 6.59 -0.55
N TRP A 14 -16.84 5.74 -0.63
CA TRP A 14 -15.53 6.13 -1.15
C TRP A 14 -15.38 5.65 -2.59
N HIS A 15 -15.00 6.58 -3.48
CA HIS A 15 -14.85 6.32 -4.90
C HIS A 15 -13.45 6.73 -5.33
N LEU A 16 -12.74 5.81 -5.98
CA LEU A 16 -11.47 6.14 -6.63
C LEU A 16 -11.75 6.92 -7.90
N ARG A 17 -10.80 7.78 -8.26
CA ARG A 17 -10.74 8.44 -9.56
C ARG A 17 -9.28 8.67 -9.92
N MET A 18 -9.02 8.89 -11.20
CA MET A 18 -7.71 9.34 -11.64
C MET A 18 -7.82 10.72 -12.27
N GLU A 19 -6.87 11.56 -11.91
CA GLU A 19 -6.69 12.87 -12.53
C GLU A 19 -5.38 12.82 -13.30
N SER A 20 -5.27 13.62 -14.36
CA SER A 20 -4.02 13.71 -15.09
C SER A 20 -3.79 15.10 -15.66
N THR A 21 -2.52 15.43 -15.86
CA THR A 21 -2.14 16.64 -16.57
C THR A 21 -1.09 16.30 -17.65
N PRO A 22 -1.43 16.44 -18.94
CA PRO A 22 -0.52 16.13 -20.04
C PRO A 22 0.53 17.22 -20.29
N ASP A 23 0.35 18.39 -19.66
CA ASP A 23 1.10 19.62 -19.94
C ASP A 23 1.67 20.27 -18.67
N PHE A 24 1.99 19.44 -17.68
CA PHE A 24 2.64 19.83 -16.43
C PHE A 24 1.86 20.88 -15.62
N GLY A 25 0.54 20.70 -15.54
CA GLY A 25 -0.36 21.44 -14.66
C GLY A 25 -1.10 22.60 -15.32
N LYS A 26 -0.95 22.83 -16.64
CA LYS A 26 -1.68 23.89 -17.33
C LYS A 26 -3.13 23.50 -17.58
N THR A 27 -3.37 22.25 -17.95
CA THR A 27 -4.70 21.66 -18.09
C THR A 27 -4.81 20.37 -17.28
N TRP A 28 -6.04 20.10 -16.84
CA TRP A 28 -6.36 18.98 -15.97
C TRP A 28 -7.48 18.15 -16.60
N VAL A 29 -7.26 16.84 -16.66
CA VAL A 29 -8.26 15.87 -17.06
C VAL A 29 -8.74 15.17 -15.79
N MET A 30 -10.00 15.39 -15.46
CA MET A 30 -10.67 14.81 -14.32
C MET A 30 -11.41 13.55 -14.78
N GLY A 31 -10.84 12.37 -14.50
CA GLY A 31 -11.51 11.11 -14.83
C GLY A 31 -12.79 10.90 -14.01
N ASP A 32 -13.68 10.09 -14.56
CA ASP A 32 -14.84 9.55 -13.85
C ASP A 32 -14.40 8.65 -12.69
N THR A 33 -15.35 8.32 -11.82
CA THR A 33 -15.09 7.38 -10.73
C THR A 33 -14.89 5.97 -11.27
N ILE A 34 -13.88 5.28 -10.75
CA ILE A 34 -13.61 3.87 -11.05
C ILE A 34 -14.73 3.00 -10.45
N SER A 35 -15.19 2.01 -11.22
CA SER A 35 -16.20 1.05 -10.78
C SER A 35 -15.77 0.33 -9.49
N ARG A 36 -16.67 0.33 -8.50
CA ARG A 36 -16.46 -0.32 -7.19
C ARG A 36 -16.60 -1.85 -7.23
N GLY A 37 -16.75 -2.41 -8.43
CA GLY A 37 -16.94 -3.84 -8.66
C GLY A 37 -18.23 -4.39 -8.05
N LYS A 38 -18.37 -5.73 -8.10
CA LYS A 38 -19.53 -6.46 -7.55
C LYS A 38 -19.67 -6.30 -6.04
N GLN A 39 -18.56 -6.22 -5.32
CA GLN A 39 -18.53 -6.11 -3.86
C GLN A 39 -18.77 -4.68 -3.35
N LYS A 40 -18.94 -3.70 -4.25
CA LYS A 40 -19.14 -2.28 -3.92
C LYS A 40 -18.07 -1.78 -2.92
N VAL A 41 -16.80 -2.04 -3.24
CA VAL A 41 -15.66 -1.70 -2.39
C VAL A 41 -15.60 -0.19 -2.12
N ASN A 42 -15.42 0.21 -0.87
CA ASN A 42 -15.15 1.60 -0.49
C ASN A 42 -13.64 1.79 -0.40
N ALA A 43 -13.01 2.15 -1.52
CA ALA A 43 -11.57 2.29 -1.68
C ALA A 43 -11.15 3.78 -1.68
N ILE A 44 -9.98 4.07 -1.12
CA ILE A 44 -9.47 5.45 -1.02
C ILE A 44 -7.93 5.45 -0.97
N GLN A 45 -7.31 6.58 -1.33
CA GLN A 45 -5.87 6.84 -1.21
C GLN A 45 -4.99 5.78 -1.93
N PRO A 46 -5.01 5.75 -3.28
CA PRO A 46 -4.20 4.81 -4.04
C PRO A 46 -2.72 5.20 -4.09
N SER A 47 -1.86 4.20 -4.03
CA SER A 47 -0.49 4.23 -4.57
C SER A 47 -0.46 3.57 -5.95
N ILE A 48 0.50 3.95 -6.79
CA ILE A 48 0.62 3.47 -8.18
C ILE A 48 1.81 2.53 -8.33
N LEU A 49 1.59 1.40 -8.99
CA LEU A 49 2.62 0.43 -9.38
C LEU A 49 2.68 0.32 -10.91
N PHE A 50 3.88 0.09 -11.44
CA PHE A 50 4.14 -0.03 -12.87
C PHE A 50 4.63 -1.43 -13.18
N HIS A 51 3.95 -2.11 -14.11
CA HIS A 51 4.24 -3.49 -14.47
C HIS A 51 5.10 -3.57 -15.74
N LYS A 52 5.82 -4.70 -15.89
CA LYS A 52 6.70 -4.94 -17.05
C LYS A 52 5.95 -4.99 -18.39
N ASP A 53 4.67 -5.36 -18.36
CA ASP A 53 3.79 -5.40 -19.53
C ASP A 53 3.23 -4.01 -19.91
N GLY A 54 3.62 -2.95 -19.18
CA GLY A 54 3.15 -1.59 -19.37
C GLY A 54 1.82 -1.28 -18.68
N SER A 55 1.21 -2.25 -17.99
CA SER A 55 0.02 -1.98 -17.17
C SER A 55 0.38 -1.16 -15.93
N ILE A 56 -0.60 -0.37 -15.48
CA ILE A 56 -0.52 0.43 -14.26
C ILE A 56 -1.50 -0.18 -13.27
N GLN A 57 -1.08 -0.36 -12.03
CA GLN A 57 -1.95 -0.83 -10.96
C GLN A 57 -2.10 0.27 -9.91
N ALA A 58 -3.31 0.41 -9.39
CA ALA A 58 -3.58 1.20 -8.20
C ALA A 58 -3.93 0.27 -7.04
N ILE A 59 -3.25 0.45 -5.91
CA ILE A 59 -3.43 -0.32 -4.67
C ILE A 59 -3.63 0.65 -3.51
N GLY A 60 -4.41 0.27 -2.50
CA GLY A 60 -4.57 1.10 -1.31
C GLY A 60 -5.56 0.53 -0.31
N ARG A 61 -6.01 1.38 0.62
CA ARG A 61 -6.88 0.96 1.72
C ARG A 61 -8.37 0.99 1.36
N THR A 62 -9.15 0.26 2.16
CA THR A 62 -10.61 0.24 2.03
C THR A 62 -11.30 0.30 3.39
N ARG A 63 -12.63 0.47 3.40
CA ARG A 63 -13.47 0.12 4.58
C ARG A 63 -13.82 -1.37 4.65
N ASN A 64 -13.46 -2.14 3.63
CA ASN A 64 -13.79 -3.56 3.45
C ASN A 64 -12.76 -4.50 4.09
N ARG A 65 -11.97 -4.01 5.06
CA ARG A 65 -11.03 -4.80 5.89
C ARG A 65 -9.88 -5.46 5.13
N ALA A 66 -9.68 -5.09 3.88
CA ALA A 66 -8.62 -5.56 3.02
C ALA A 66 -8.08 -4.42 2.14
N LEU A 67 -6.91 -4.62 1.55
CA LEU A 67 -6.43 -3.72 0.50
C LEU A 67 -7.20 -3.96 -0.80
N PHE A 68 -7.27 -2.95 -1.65
CA PHE A 68 -7.84 -3.09 -2.99
C PHE A 68 -6.78 -3.14 -4.07
N SER A 69 -7.15 -3.63 -5.25
CA SER A 69 -6.41 -3.48 -6.50
C SER A 69 -7.33 -3.10 -7.66
N THR A 70 -6.82 -2.33 -8.62
CA THR A 70 -7.42 -2.09 -9.94
C THR A 70 -6.31 -1.81 -10.95
N PHE A 71 -6.52 -2.14 -12.22
CA PHE A 71 -5.51 -2.02 -13.27
C PHE A 71 -5.98 -1.13 -14.42
N SER A 72 -5.04 -0.39 -14.99
CA SER A 72 -5.17 0.29 -16.27
C SER A 72 -4.21 -0.33 -17.29
N LYS A 73 -4.72 -0.53 -18.51
CA LYS A 73 -3.93 -1.01 -19.67
C LYS A 73 -3.73 0.07 -20.74
N ASP A 74 -4.17 1.29 -20.47
CA ASP A 74 -4.20 2.39 -21.42
C ASP A 74 -3.63 3.70 -20.82
N ASN A 75 -2.61 3.56 -19.97
CA ASN A 75 -1.89 4.64 -19.30
C ASN A 75 -2.76 5.49 -18.36
N GLY A 76 -3.65 4.84 -17.61
CA GLY A 76 -4.45 5.47 -16.56
C GLY A 76 -5.76 6.11 -17.05
N LYS A 77 -6.14 5.92 -18.32
CA LYS A 77 -7.37 6.49 -18.90
C LYS A 77 -8.60 5.71 -18.45
N THR A 78 -8.54 4.38 -18.50
CA THR A 78 -9.58 3.48 -18.00
C THR A 78 -8.99 2.47 -17.03
N TRP A 79 -9.85 1.98 -16.14
CA TRP A 79 -9.49 1.12 -15.03
C TRP A 79 -10.46 -0.04 -14.92
N SER A 80 -9.94 -1.21 -14.54
CA SER A 80 -10.76 -2.36 -14.20
C SER A 80 -11.63 -2.09 -12.97
N ASP A 81 -12.61 -2.96 -12.74
CA ASP A 81 -13.32 -2.97 -11.47
C ASP A 81 -12.33 -3.06 -10.30
N VAL A 82 -12.67 -2.39 -9.20
CA VAL A 82 -11.94 -2.52 -7.94
C VAL A 82 -12.20 -3.89 -7.33
N GLU A 83 -11.13 -4.60 -7.02
CA GLU A 83 -11.14 -5.92 -6.37
C GLU A 83 -10.40 -5.87 -5.03
N LEU A 84 -10.75 -6.78 -4.11
CA LEU A 84 -10.04 -6.92 -2.84
C LEU A 84 -8.87 -7.90 -3.00
N LEU A 85 -7.74 -7.57 -2.40
CA LEU A 85 -6.59 -8.46 -2.27
C LEU A 85 -6.72 -9.31 -0.99
N ASP A 86 -6.04 -10.47 -0.95
CA ASP A 86 -5.90 -11.28 0.28
C ASP A 86 -4.87 -10.68 1.24
N MET A 87 -5.06 -9.40 1.57
CA MET A 87 -4.16 -8.58 2.35
C MET A 87 -4.97 -7.78 3.36
N PRO A 88 -4.99 -8.18 4.64
CA PRO A 88 -5.83 -7.54 5.64
C PRO A 88 -5.35 -6.12 5.89
N ASN A 89 -6.30 -5.21 6.08
CA ASN A 89 -5.98 -3.82 6.45
C ASN A 89 -7.06 -3.24 7.36
N ASN A 90 -6.61 -2.51 8.37
CA ASN A 90 -7.47 -1.88 9.36
C ASN A 90 -7.97 -0.48 8.95
N ASN A 91 -8.04 -0.23 7.64
CA ASN A 91 -8.36 1.08 7.06
C ASN A 91 -7.35 2.17 7.45
N SER A 92 -6.09 1.79 7.65
CA SER A 92 -4.98 2.73 7.81
C SER A 92 -4.31 3.01 6.47
N GLY A 93 -3.76 4.22 6.35
CA GLY A 93 -3.02 4.65 5.17
C GLY A 93 -1.87 3.68 4.84
N THR A 94 -1.62 3.55 3.55
CA THR A 94 -0.57 2.69 2.99
C THR A 94 0.26 3.51 2.02
N ASP A 95 1.45 3.03 1.68
CA ASP A 95 2.16 3.49 0.49
C ASP A 95 2.84 2.32 -0.21
N ALA A 96 3.07 2.44 -1.51
CA ALA A 96 3.66 1.39 -2.32
C ALA A 96 4.52 1.97 -3.45
N VAL A 97 5.59 1.26 -3.81
CA VAL A 97 6.51 1.65 -4.87
C VAL A 97 6.89 0.46 -5.73
N THR A 98 7.09 0.70 -7.02
CA THR A 98 7.75 -0.27 -7.91
C THR A 98 9.26 -0.01 -7.86
N LEU A 99 10.01 -1.03 -7.46
CA LEU A 99 11.46 -0.99 -7.43
C LEU A 99 12.05 -1.07 -8.85
N LYS A 100 13.28 -0.59 -9.01
CA LYS A 100 14.05 -0.67 -10.26
C LYS A 100 14.21 -2.08 -10.83
N ASN A 101 14.15 -3.11 -9.98
CA ASN A 101 14.22 -4.52 -10.41
C ASN A 101 12.85 -5.08 -10.86
N GLY A 102 11.79 -4.26 -10.82
CA GLY A 102 10.43 -4.61 -11.21
C GLY A 102 9.59 -5.26 -10.11
N LYS A 103 10.13 -5.48 -8.90
CA LYS A 103 9.33 -5.93 -7.75
C LYS A 103 8.58 -4.74 -7.14
N HIS A 104 7.51 -5.02 -6.39
CA HIS A 104 6.71 -4.01 -5.70
C HIS A 104 6.90 -4.14 -4.19
N LEU A 105 7.08 -3.00 -3.51
CA LEU A 105 7.01 -2.92 -2.06
C LEU A 105 5.75 -2.18 -1.62
N LEU A 106 5.21 -2.60 -0.48
CA LEU A 106 4.04 -2.02 0.16
C LEU A 106 4.33 -1.87 1.64
N VAL A 107 4.11 -0.67 2.18
CA VAL A 107 4.10 -0.39 3.62
C VAL A 107 2.68 -0.13 4.11
N TYR A 108 2.26 -0.90 5.11
CA TYR A 108 0.87 -0.90 5.61
C TYR A 108 0.77 -1.56 6.98
N ASN A 109 -0.37 -1.41 7.65
CA ASN A 109 -0.68 -2.20 8.85
C ASN A 109 -1.34 -3.53 8.43
N HIS A 110 -0.64 -4.65 8.63
CA HIS A 110 -1.17 -5.99 8.40
C HIS A 110 -2.09 -6.39 9.56
N VAL A 111 -3.32 -5.89 9.54
CA VAL A 111 -4.28 -6.05 10.64
C VAL A 111 -5.66 -6.28 10.08
N LEU A 112 -6.26 -7.42 10.44
CA LEU A 112 -7.68 -7.67 10.24
C LEU A 112 -8.46 -7.09 11.43
N PRO A 113 -9.32 -6.08 11.25
CA PRO A 113 -10.16 -5.59 12.34
C PRO A 113 -11.04 -6.69 12.97
N PRO A 114 -11.40 -6.57 14.25
CA PRO A 114 -12.31 -7.53 14.87
C PRO A 114 -13.73 -7.41 14.32
N GLY A 115 -14.51 -8.50 14.39
CA GLY A 115 -15.92 -8.52 14.02
C GLY A 115 -16.17 -8.11 12.57
N ASP A 116 -16.98 -7.08 12.37
CA ASP A 116 -17.32 -6.44 11.09
C ASP A 116 -16.78 -4.99 10.99
N LEU A 117 -15.98 -4.56 11.97
CA LEU A 117 -15.48 -3.19 12.03
C LEU A 117 -14.60 -2.87 10.81
N ALA A 118 -14.72 -1.65 10.31
CA ALA A 118 -13.83 -1.14 9.27
C ALA A 118 -12.47 -0.68 9.82
N LYS A 119 -12.35 -0.46 11.15
CA LYS A 119 -11.15 0.09 11.79
C LYS A 119 -10.63 -0.84 12.87
N GLY A 120 -9.32 -0.84 13.07
CA GLY A 120 -8.62 -1.62 14.09
C GLY A 120 -7.34 -0.91 14.57
N PRO A 121 -6.53 -1.55 15.42
CA PRO A 121 -5.31 -0.96 15.95
C PRO A 121 -4.29 -0.69 14.85
N ARG A 122 -3.55 0.43 14.95
CA ARG A 122 -2.51 0.83 13.98
C ARG A 122 -1.15 0.24 14.35
N THR A 123 -1.10 -1.08 14.48
CA THR A 123 0.09 -1.89 14.77
C THR A 123 -0.21 -3.36 14.47
N PRO A 124 0.75 -4.15 13.97
CA PRO A 124 2.09 -3.74 13.53
C PRO A 124 2.09 -2.84 12.29
N LEU A 125 3.22 -2.20 12.00
CA LEU A 125 3.51 -1.58 10.70
C LEU A 125 4.48 -2.49 9.94
N ASN A 126 4.12 -2.88 8.74
CA ASN A 126 4.74 -3.96 7.98
C ASN A 126 5.20 -3.48 6.61
N VAL A 127 6.18 -4.17 6.03
CA VAL A 127 6.57 -4.08 4.62
C VAL A 127 6.40 -5.43 3.96
N SER A 128 5.60 -5.48 2.89
CA SER A 128 5.43 -6.66 2.02
C SER A 128 6.06 -6.44 0.66
N ILE A 129 6.39 -7.54 -0.01
CA ILE A 129 6.97 -7.56 -1.35
C ILE A 129 6.17 -8.46 -2.30
N SER A 130 6.07 -8.06 -3.55
CA SER A 130 5.36 -8.81 -4.60
C SER A 130 6.09 -8.72 -5.94
N ASP A 131 5.91 -9.75 -6.76
CA ASP A 131 6.37 -9.80 -8.16
C ASP A 131 5.29 -9.35 -9.16
N ASP A 132 4.01 -9.38 -8.77
CA ASP A 132 2.86 -9.14 -9.65
C ASP A 132 1.84 -8.14 -9.09
N GLY A 133 2.07 -7.63 -7.88
CA GLY A 133 1.19 -6.71 -7.17
C GLY A 133 -0.13 -7.34 -6.68
N ILE A 134 -0.32 -8.65 -6.87
CA ILE A 134 -1.51 -9.41 -6.46
C ILE A 134 -1.18 -10.35 -5.30
N HIS A 135 -0.11 -11.11 -5.44
CA HIS A 135 0.36 -12.07 -4.45
C HIS A 135 1.51 -11.46 -3.67
N TRP A 136 1.30 -11.26 -2.37
CA TRP A 136 2.23 -10.54 -1.51
C TRP A 136 2.84 -11.47 -0.48
N ASN A 137 4.14 -11.26 -0.23
CA ASN A 137 4.90 -11.96 0.79
C ASN A 137 5.32 -10.98 1.87
N ALA A 138 5.52 -11.50 3.09
CA ALA A 138 6.05 -10.73 4.21
C ALA A 138 7.55 -10.50 4.03
N ALA A 139 8.01 -9.28 4.29
CA ALA A 139 9.43 -8.92 4.18
C ALA A 139 10.01 -8.31 5.47
N LEU A 140 9.30 -7.38 6.12
CA LEU A 140 9.81 -6.70 7.32
C LEU A 140 8.66 -6.25 8.23
N VAL A 141 8.89 -6.22 9.54
CA VAL A 141 8.05 -5.50 10.50
C VAL A 141 8.83 -4.28 10.96
N LEU A 142 8.32 -3.09 10.70
CA LEU A 142 8.96 -1.83 11.09
C LEU A 142 8.72 -1.52 12.57
N GLU A 143 7.49 -1.80 13.02
CA GLU A 143 7.05 -1.53 14.39
C GLU A 143 6.04 -2.57 14.83
N ASP A 144 6.19 -3.08 16.05
CA ASP A 144 5.20 -3.94 16.70
C ASP A 144 5.16 -3.63 18.20
N SER A 145 4.14 -2.88 18.62
CA SER A 145 3.99 -2.49 20.02
C SER A 145 2.53 -2.34 20.40
N LYS A 146 2.18 -2.80 21.59
CA LYS A 146 0.83 -2.64 22.16
C LYS A 146 0.40 -1.16 22.30
N ILE A 147 1.33 -0.22 22.36
CA ILE A 147 1.04 1.23 22.40
C ILE A 147 0.38 1.71 21.10
N SER A 148 0.63 1.02 19.98
CA SER A 148 0.03 1.30 18.66
C SER A 148 0.43 2.65 18.06
N GLN A 149 -0.41 3.20 17.18
CA GLN A 149 -0.33 4.53 16.57
C GLN A 149 0.79 4.73 15.53
N TYR A 150 1.04 3.74 14.66
CA TYR A 150 1.92 3.89 13.49
C TYR A 150 1.09 4.15 12.24
N SER A 151 1.24 5.34 11.63
CA SER A 151 0.29 5.83 10.62
C SER A 151 0.95 6.58 9.48
N TYR A 152 0.22 6.68 8.36
CA TYR A 152 0.57 7.53 7.21
C TYR A 152 2.01 7.30 6.73
N PRO A 153 2.36 6.04 6.36
CA PRO A 153 3.66 5.79 5.80
C PRO A 153 3.79 6.43 4.42
N SER A 154 5.01 6.77 4.03
CA SER A 154 5.39 7.07 2.65
C SER A 154 6.72 6.42 2.31
N MET A 155 6.89 5.98 1.06
CA MET A 155 8.03 5.18 0.60
C MET A 155 8.54 5.65 -0.77
N ILE A 156 9.86 5.72 -0.92
CA ILE A 156 10.52 5.97 -2.21
C ILE A 156 11.80 5.14 -2.34
N GLN A 157 12.16 4.73 -3.55
CA GLN A 157 13.48 4.17 -3.85
C GLN A 157 14.42 5.25 -4.41
N SER A 158 15.60 5.39 -3.81
CA SER A 158 16.63 6.34 -4.23
C SER A 158 17.50 5.82 -5.39
N SER A 159 18.33 6.71 -5.95
CA SER A 159 19.23 6.41 -7.06
C SER A 159 20.26 5.32 -6.72
N ASP A 160 20.68 5.22 -5.46
CA ASP A 160 21.56 4.19 -4.92
C ASP A 160 20.88 2.81 -4.74
N GLY A 161 19.57 2.72 -4.97
CA GLY A 161 18.79 1.48 -4.86
C GLY A 161 18.21 1.23 -3.47
N MET A 162 18.53 2.07 -2.49
CA MET A 162 17.96 1.99 -1.13
C MET A 162 16.50 2.45 -1.13
N VAL A 163 15.72 1.94 -0.17
CA VAL A 163 14.32 2.36 0.01
C VAL A 163 14.22 3.15 1.29
N HIS A 164 13.60 4.31 1.19
CA HIS A 164 13.41 5.29 2.25
C HIS A 164 11.95 5.28 2.65
N ILE A 165 11.68 5.09 3.94
CA ILE A 165 10.33 5.04 4.49
C ILE A 165 10.22 6.09 5.60
N VAL A 166 9.17 6.88 5.58
CA VAL A 166 8.80 7.78 6.68
C VAL A 166 7.39 7.48 7.16
N TYR A 167 7.12 7.66 8.44
CA TYR A 167 5.78 7.46 9.00
C TYR A 167 5.58 8.23 10.31
N THR A 168 4.33 8.47 10.66
CA THR A 168 3.96 9.00 11.97
C THR A 168 4.17 7.92 13.03
N TRP A 169 5.08 8.16 13.96
CA TRP A 169 5.35 7.29 15.10
C TRP A 169 4.63 7.85 16.33
N ARG A 170 3.62 7.11 16.79
CA ARG A 170 2.84 7.38 18.01
C ARG A 170 2.16 8.76 18.10
N ARG A 171 2.06 9.48 16.97
CA ARG A 171 1.64 10.88 16.89
C ARG A 171 2.53 11.85 17.67
N GLU A 172 3.75 11.42 18.00
CA GLU A 172 4.73 12.24 18.72
C GLU A 172 5.80 12.76 17.77
N LYS A 173 6.17 11.96 16.77
CA LYS A 173 7.23 12.30 15.81
C LYS A 173 6.99 11.66 14.46
N LEU A 174 7.75 12.12 13.47
CA LEU A 174 7.99 11.37 12.24
C LEU A 174 9.23 10.49 12.47
N LYS A 175 9.13 9.21 12.10
CA LYS A 175 10.27 8.29 12.09
C LYS A 175 10.67 8.03 10.64
N TYR A 176 11.97 7.98 10.41
CA TYR A 176 12.60 7.64 9.14
C TYR A 176 13.29 6.28 9.26
N VAL A 177 13.21 5.48 8.20
CA VAL A 177 13.84 4.17 8.08
C VAL A 177 14.44 4.05 6.68
N LYS A 178 15.71 3.61 6.61
CA LYS A 178 16.39 3.22 5.38
C LYS A 178 16.48 1.70 5.31
N ILE A 179 16.09 1.10 4.19
CA ILE A 179 16.23 -0.35 3.96
C ILE A 179 17.01 -0.63 2.69
N ASP A 180 17.84 -1.66 2.75
CA ASP A 180 18.44 -2.29 1.57
C ASP A 180 17.48 -3.38 1.08
N PRO A 181 16.77 -3.18 -0.05
CA PRO A 181 15.79 -4.15 -0.53
C PRO A 181 16.44 -5.49 -0.95
N SER A 182 17.75 -5.52 -1.24
CA SER A 182 18.45 -6.76 -1.61
C SER A 182 18.67 -7.71 -0.42
N LYS A 183 18.58 -7.19 0.81
CA LYS A 183 18.75 -7.96 2.05
C LYS A 183 17.44 -8.47 2.65
N LEU A 184 16.30 -8.16 2.02
CA LEU A 184 14.99 -8.59 2.53
C LEU A 184 14.86 -10.11 2.48
N LYS A 185 14.52 -10.70 3.62
CA LYS A 185 14.11 -12.10 3.72
C LYS A 185 12.61 -12.18 3.51
N VAL A 186 12.18 -13.03 2.60
CA VAL A 186 10.79 -13.09 2.14
C VAL A 186 10.16 -14.39 2.60
N LEU A 187 9.01 -14.28 3.26
CA LEU A 187 8.23 -15.43 3.73
C LEU A 187 6.78 -15.34 3.20
N PRO A 188 6.16 -16.47 2.83
CA PRO A 188 4.80 -16.46 2.34
C PRO A 188 3.81 -16.02 3.43
N ILE A 189 2.90 -15.12 3.07
CA ILE A 189 1.68 -14.85 3.84
C ILE A 189 0.69 -15.95 3.45
N LYS A 190 0.16 -16.66 4.44
CA LYS A 190 -0.80 -17.75 4.22
C LYS A 190 -2.12 -17.39 4.88
N ASN A 191 -3.21 -17.39 4.11
CA ASN A 191 -4.56 -17.09 4.58
C ASN A 191 -4.62 -15.75 5.34
N GLY A 192 -3.96 -14.71 4.82
CA GLY A 192 -3.87 -13.40 5.46
C GLY A 192 -3.17 -13.39 6.83
N VAL A 193 -2.36 -14.39 7.17
CA VAL A 193 -1.58 -14.45 8.41
C VAL A 193 -0.12 -14.10 8.14
N TRP A 194 0.38 -13.07 8.83
CA TRP A 194 1.79 -12.73 8.81
C TRP A 194 2.64 -13.87 9.38
N PRO A 195 3.69 -14.34 8.66
CA PRO A 195 4.51 -15.43 9.14
C PRO A 195 5.30 -15.01 10.40
N GLY A 196 5.17 -15.83 11.43
CA GLY A 196 5.97 -15.80 12.65
C GLY A 196 6.23 -17.25 13.11
N GLU A 197 7.03 -17.44 14.15
CA GLU A 197 7.09 -18.74 14.81
C GLU A 197 5.74 -18.98 15.52
N GLU A 198 5.14 -20.17 15.35
CA GLU A 198 4.01 -20.59 16.18
C GLU A 198 4.36 -20.36 17.67
N GLY A 199 3.65 -19.44 18.31
CA GLY A 199 3.83 -19.15 19.74
C GLY A 199 5.02 -18.25 20.13
N LYS A 200 5.76 -17.62 19.20
CA LYS A 200 6.79 -16.62 19.55
C LYS A 200 6.73 -15.35 18.70
N VAL A 201 6.72 -14.21 19.39
CA VAL A 201 6.83 -12.86 18.82
C VAL A 201 8.16 -12.75 18.09
N VAL A 202 8.11 -12.66 16.76
CA VAL A 202 9.32 -12.40 15.96
C VAL A 202 9.68 -10.94 16.12
N THR A 203 10.79 -10.67 16.80
CA THR A 203 11.41 -9.35 16.81
C THR A 203 12.01 -9.14 15.42
N ALA A 204 11.37 -8.30 14.61
CA ALA A 204 11.93 -7.94 13.32
C ALA A 204 13.27 -7.22 13.51
N VAL A 205 14.18 -7.51 12.58
CA VAL A 205 15.50 -6.88 12.52
C VAL A 205 15.26 -5.37 12.45
N LYS A 206 15.66 -4.68 13.52
CA LYS A 206 15.59 -3.22 13.58
C LYS A 206 16.35 -2.70 12.36
N ALA A 207 15.68 -1.94 11.49
CA ALA A 207 16.41 -1.16 10.50
C ALA A 207 17.38 -0.26 11.27
N GLU A 208 18.64 -0.26 10.87
CA GLU A 208 19.69 0.53 11.51
C GLU A 208 19.20 1.99 11.58
N GLU A 209 19.01 2.48 12.80
CA GLU A 209 18.75 3.89 13.07
C GLU A 209 20.12 4.57 13.06
N GLU A 210 20.43 5.34 12.01
CA GLU A 210 21.54 6.34 12.03
C GLU A 210 21.17 7.52 12.93
#